data_AF-A0A3N7HHW8-F1
#
_entry.id   AF-A0A3N7HHW8-F1
#
_cell.length_a   1.000
_cell.length_b   1.000
_cell.length_c   1.000
_cell.angle_alpha   90.00
_cell.angle_beta   90.00
_cell.angle_gamma   90.00
#
_symmetry.space_group_name_H-M   'P 1'
#
loop_
_entity.id
_entity.type
_entity.pdbx_description
1 polymer ?
#
loop_
_entity_poly.entity_id
_entity_poly.type
_entity_poly.pdbx_seq_one_letter_code
_entity_poly.pdbx_strand_id
1 'polypeptide(L)'
;MKQIKTFVTWLGIGGACLTGSCAAGGGVEKPTETTSQYDTLSLLGDRSFEQGLVRKRADAPSPGTIQPFGTTTLAPIWEMAEWGTKYELEEGDKEIKNDGWVSYANDGKAIAFAKDGDNIRVAMDVYASAEYESPRQPNQAWPHLLIEQAFPEKPYVKDLEGLVLKFKGQLTKAEMKMNQGDFDPGLHTAQFQLFITVQDLNPNSAHYGDYLWFGIPFYDYRYEEIPLYAAQDVGKGDATGKFIYSAGSADFMEGSFQSGNWITLEKDIYPLIVDALKLAKERGYLTGSFFEDFQISGMNLGWEVPGTFDVGFQFNGFDLLAVTKRK
;
A
#
# COMPACT_ATOMS: atom_id res chain seq x y z
N MET A 1 -40.80 25.64 -14.57
CA MET A 1 -39.88 25.07 -13.57
C MET A 1 -40.28 23.63 -13.32
N LYS A 2 -39.30 22.74 -13.38
CA LYS A 2 -39.40 21.38 -13.96
C LYS A 2 -40.11 20.37 -13.05
N GLN A 3 -40.97 19.60 -13.70
CA GLN A 3 -41.67 18.42 -13.19
C GLN A 3 -40.81 17.15 -13.29
N ILE A 4 -41.10 16.25 -12.34
CA ILE A 4 -40.95 14.79 -12.40
C ILE A 4 -41.56 14.23 -13.68
N LYS A 5 -40.93 13.24 -14.33
CA LYS A 5 -41.64 12.30 -15.22
C LYS A 5 -40.99 10.92 -15.31
N THR A 6 -41.82 9.94 -15.01
CA THR A 6 -41.65 8.49 -15.11
C THR A 6 -42.04 7.99 -16.52
N PHE A 7 -41.51 6.82 -16.86
CA PHE A 7 -41.87 5.85 -17.92
C PHE A 7 -43.11 6.08 -18.81
N VAL A 8 -42.95 5.77 -20.11
CA VAL A 8 -43.99 5.15 -20.95
C VAL A 8 -43.35 4.18 -21.97
N THR A 9 -43.71 2.90 -21.85
CA THR A 9 -43.71 1.86 -22.90
C THR A 9 -44.89 2.07 -23.85
N TRP A 10 -44.79 1.76 -25.14
CA TRP A 10 -45.97 1.35 -25.94
C TRP A 10 -45.60 0.38 -27.08
N LEU A 11 -46.46 -0.63 -27.21
CA LEU A 11 -46.44 -1.74 -28.16
C LEU A 11 -46.96 -1.33 -29.56
N GLY A 12 -46.36 -1.95 -30.58
CA GLY A 12 -47.03 -2.80 -31.59
C GLY A 12 -47.87 -2.16 -32.71
N ILE A 13 -47.63 -2.57 -33.97
CA ILE A 13 -48.53 -3.40 -34.83
C ILE A 13 -48.01 -3.42 -36.28
N GLY A 14 -47.95 -4.64 -36.86
CA GLY A 14 -48.15 -4.98 -38.29
C GLY A 14 -47.02 -4.60 -39.28
N GLY A 15 -46.43 -5.46 -40.10
CA GLY A 15 -46.86 -6.71 -40.73
C GLY A 15 -47.01 -6.50 -42.25
N ALA A 16 -46.04 -6.96 -43.08
CA ALA A 16 -46.26 -7.44 -44.46
C ALA A 16 -44.96 -7.89 -45.19
N CYS A 17 -45.03 -9.12 -45.71
CA CYS A 17 -44.40 -9.82 -46.83
C CYS A 17 -43.26 -9.23 -47.70
N LEU A 18 -42.16 -10.03 -47.74
CA LEU A 18 -41.44 -10.61 -48.89
C LEU A 18 -41.70 -10.06 -50.32
N THR A 19 -40.64 -9.53 -50.95
CA THR A 19 -40.07 -9.92 -52.27
C THR A 19 -38.63 -9.33 -52.31
N GLY A 20 -37.55 -10.12 -52.40
CA GLY A 20 -36.97 -10.62 -53.64
C GLY A 20 -35.99 -9.61 -54.25
N SER A 21 -34.68 -9.73 -54.00
CA SER A 21 -33.63 -9.76 -55.05
C SER A 21 -32.21 -9.89 -54.50
N CYS A 22 -31.33 -10.36 -55.40
CA CYS A 22 -30.01 -10.94 -55.25
C CYS A 22 -28.87 -10.09 -54.64
N ALA A 23 -28.05 -10.79 -53.85
CA ALA A 23 -26.57 -10.80 -53.80
C ALA A 23 -25.76 -9.48 -53.83
N ALA A 24 -25.01 -9.22 -52.75
CA ALA A 24 -23.55 -9.00 -52.78
C ALA A 24 -22.96 -8.86 -51.37
N GLY A 25 -21.93 -9.68 -51.08
CA GLY A 25 -20.77 -9.32 -50.24
C GLY A 25 -20.99 -8.81 -48.82
N GLY A 26 -21.45 -9.67 -47.91
CA GLY A 26 -21.32 -9.43 -46.47
C GLY A 26 -19.91 -9.76 -46.00
N GLY A 27 -18.98 -8.81 -46.14
CA GLY A 27 -17.72 -8.85 -45.39
C GLY A 27 -18.05 -8.73 -43.90
N VAL A 28 -17.84 -9.79 -43.14
CA VAL A 28 -17.85 -9.71 -41.68
C VAL A 28 -16.61 -8.92 -41.29
N GLU A 29 -16.77 -7.63 -40.98
CA GLU A 29 -15.74 -6.87 -40.28
C GLU A 29 -15.51 -7.55 -38.93
N LYS A 30 -14.36 -8.23 -38.82
CA LYS A 30 -13.86 -8.68 -37.52
C LYS A 30 -13.67 -7.44 -36.64
N PRO A 31 -14.03 -7.48 -35.35
CA PRO A 31 -13.69 -6.42 -34.43
C PRO A 31 -12.18 -6.21 -34.50
N THR A 32 -11.77 -4.99 -34.80
CA THR A 32 -10.36 -4.61 -34.74
C THR A 32 -9.97 -4.69 -33.27
N GLU A 33 -9.23 -5.73 -32.90
CA GLU A 33 -8.52 -5.78 -31.62
C GLU A 33 -7.53 -4.61 -31.63
N THR A 34 -7.93 -3.47 -31.09
CA THR A 34 -6.98 -2.44 -30.65
C THR A 34 -6.24 -3.03 -29.47
N THR A 35 -5.13 -3.72 -29.77
CA THR A 35 -4.17 -4.16 -28.78
C THR A 35 -3.68 -2.93 -28.01
N SER A 36 -3.82 -2.94 -26.67
CA SER A 36 -3.26 -1.91 -25.80
C SER A 36 -1.79 -1.70 -26.15
N GLN A 37 -1.37 -0.45 -26.34
CA GLN A 37 0.04 -0.09 -26.63
C GLN A 37 0.94 -0.24 -25.39
N TYR A 38 0.35 -0.53 -24.23
CA TYR A 38 1.03 -0.62 -22.95
C TYR A 38 1.00 -2.03 -22.39
N ASP A 39 2.09 -2.40 -21.73
CA ASP A 39 2.19 -3.61 -20.91
C ASP A 39 2.13 -3.23 -19.43
N THR A 40 1.55 -4.11 -18.62
CA THR A 40 1.40 -3.93 -17.16
C THR A 40 2.07 -5.07 -16.42
N LEU A 41 2.87 -4.74 -15.40
CA LEU A 41 3.60 -5.70 -14.57
C LEU A 41 3.34 -5.44 -13.09
N SER A 42 2.89 -6.46 -12.36
CA SER A 42 2.88 -6.43 -10.88
C SER A 42 4.31 -6.39 -10.36
N LEU A 43 4.60 -5.41 -9.51
CA LEU A 43 5.87 -5.32 -8.79
C LEU A 43 5.90 -6.22 -7.55
N LEU A 44 4.73 -6.63 -7.05
CA LEU A 44 4.62 -7.63 -5.99
C LEU A 44 4.88 -9.02 -6.56
N GLY A 45 5.85 -9.73 -5.99
CA GLY A 45 6.22 -11.10 -6.35
C GLY A 45 5.35 -12.20 -5.74
N ASP A 46 4.55 -11.88 -4.72
CA ASP A 46 3.69 -12.83 -4.00
C ASP A 46 2.43 -12.15 -3.45
N ARG A 47 1.53 -11.73 -4.35
CA ARG A 47 0.27 -11.08 -3.96
C ARG A 47 -0.65 -11.99 -3.13
N SER A 48 -0.44 -13.30 -3.21
CA SER A 48 -1.25 -14.31 -2.52
C SER A 48 -0.73 -14.64 -1.11
N PHE A 49 0.43 -14.12 -0.71
CA PHE A 49 1.13 -14.45 0.55
C PHE A 49 1.38 -15.95 0.73
N GLU A 50 1.52 -16.69 -0.37
CA GLU A 50 1.71 -18.14 -0.37
C GLU A 50 3.11 -18.56 0.06
N GLN A 51 4.09 -17.66 -0.05
CA GLN A 51 5.46 -17.91 0.37
C GLN A 51 5.68 -17.61 1.86
N GLY A 52 4.68 -17.03 2.53
CA GLY A 52 4.76 -16.58 3.91
C GLY A 52 5.57 -15.29 4.07
N LEU A 53 5.85 -14.93 5.32
CA LEU A 53 6.61 -13.73 5.68
C LEU A 53 7.77 -14.09 6.61
N VAL A 54 8.99 -13.63 6.31
CA VAL A 54 10.12 -13.68 7.25
C VAL A 54 9.93 -12.63 8.34
N ARG A 55 10.07 -13.01 9.60
CA ARG A 55 9.97 -12.05 10.71
C ARG A 55 11.28 -11.26 10.87
N LYS A 56 11.17 -9.94 11.00
CA LYS A 56 12.30 -9.02 11.25
C LYS A 56 12.15 -8.38 12.62
N ARG A 57 13.22 -8.52 13.42
CA ARG A 57 13.39 -7.86 14.71
C ARG A 57 14.37 -6.71 14.55
N ALA A 58 14.19 -5.66 15.34
CA ALA A 58 15.10 -4.52 15.32
C ALA A 58 16.51 -4.91 15.82
N ASP A 59 16.58 -5.73 16.88
CA ASP A 59 17.82 -5.98 17.62
C ASP A 59 18.17 -7.48 17.76
N ALA A 60 17.56 -8.36 16.95
CA ALA A 60 17.75 -9.81 17.02
C ALA A 60 17.73 -10.49 15.64
N PRO A 61 18.33 -11.68 15.50
CA PRO A 61 18.22 -12.48 14.28
C PRO A 61 16.75 -12.76 13.93
N SER A 62 16.43 -12.76 12.64
CA SER A 62 15.10 -13.12 12.12
C SER A 62 14.66 -14.50 12.64
N PRO A 63 13.63 -14.59 13.50
CA PRO A 63 13.33 -15.80 14.27
C PRO A 63 12.58 -16.87 13.46
N GLY A 64 12.50 -16.74 12.14
CA GLY A 64 11.79 -17.66 11.24
C GLY A 64 10.65 -16.97 10.50
N THR A 65 9.64 -17.76 10.12
CA THR A 65 8.60 -17.35 9.19
C THR A 65 7.21 -17.50 9.79
N ILE A 66 6.26 -16.69 9.32
CA ILE A 66 4.82 -16.96 9.47
C ILE A 66 4.26 -17.41 8.13
N GLN A 67 3.41 -18.43 8.14
CA GLN A 67 2.88 -19.07 6.94
C GLN A 67 1.35 -19.13 6.96
N PRO A 68 0.64 -18.09 6.48
CA PRO A 68 -0.80 -17.98 6.65
C PRO A 68 -1.60 -19.07 5.93
N PHE A 69 -1.12 -19.57 4.79
CA PHE A 69 -1.87 -20.54 3.97
C PHE A 69 -1.22 -21.94 3.91
N GLY A 70 -0.44 -22.29 4.94
CA GLY A 70 0.20 -23.59 5.08
C GLY A 70 1.67 -23.59 4.67
N THR A 71 2.31 -24.76 4.81
CA THR A 71 3.75 -24.90 4.59
C THR A 71 4.11 -24.87 3.12
N THR A 72 5.14 -24.09 2.77
CA THR A 72 5.72 -24.02 1.42
C THR A 72 7.21 -24.36 1.45
N THR A 73 7.73 -24.85 0.32
CA THR A 73 9.18 -25.00 0.09
C THR A 73 9.81 -23.77 -0.55
N LEU A 74 9.00 -22.80 -0.97
CA LEU A 74 9.49 -21.52 -1.49
C LEU A 74 10.01 -20.65 -0.35
N ALA A 75 11.08 -19.92 -0.62
CA ALA A 75 11.61 -18.95 0.34
C ALA A 75 10.65 -17.76 0.43
N PRO A 76 10.26 -17.30 1.64
CA PRO A 76 9.42 -16.13 1.76
C PRO A 76 10.14 -14.90 1.20
N ILE A 77 9.40 -14.12 0.40
CA ILE A 77 9.88 -12.86 -0.15
C ILE A 77 9.27 -11.64 0.56
N TRP A 78 8.18 -11.86 1.30
CA TRP A 78 7.68 -10.89 2.24
C TRP A 78 8.48 -10.94 3.52
N GLU A 79 8.60 -9.79 4.15
CA GLU A 79 9.14 -9.63 5.49
C GLU A 79 8.05 -8.99 6.37
N MET A 80 8.06 -9.29 7.66
CA MET A 80 7.20 -8.65 8.66
C MET A 80 8.07 -7.99 9.72
N ALA A 81 8.07 -6.67 9.73
CA ALA A 81 8.86 -5.84 10.64
C ALA A 81 8.03 -5.45 11.86
N GLU A 82 8.58 -5.72 13.05
CA GLU A 82 7.92 -5.46 14.34
C GLU A 82 8.82 -4.61 15.25
N TRP A 83 9.07 -3.37 14.88
CA TRP A 83 10.01 -2.50 15.61
C TRP A 83 9.38 -1.91 16.87
N GLY A 84 10.20 -1.63 17.89
CA GLY A 84 9.78 -0.92 19.10
C GLY A 84 8.64 -1.58 19.87
N THR A 85 8.57 -2.92 19.81
CA THR A 85 7.51 -3.74 20.41
C THR A 85 8.02 -4.49 21.65
N LYS A 86 7.13 -4.70 22.63
CA LYS A 86 7.31 -5.68 23.73
C LYS A 86 6.76 -7.05 23.34
N TYR A 87 5.82 -7.08 22.41
CA TYR A 87 5.10 -8.28 22.01
C TYR A 87 5.46 -8.66 20.58
N GLU A 88 6.21 -9.73 20.46
CA GLU A 88 6.70 -10.25 19.19
C GLU A 88 5.81 -11.41 18.73
N LEU A 89 5.35 -11.41 17.48
CA LEU A 89 4.54 -12.52 16.95
C LEU A 89 5.42 -13.74 16.62
N GLU A 90 4.93 -14.92 16.96
CA GLU A 90 5.53 -16.24 16.68
C GLU A 90 4.61 -17.11 15.80
N GLU A 91 5.16 -18.12 15.10
CA GLU A 91 4.31 -19.09 14.36
C GLU A 91 3.41 -19.89 15.32
N GLY A 92 3.80 -20.00 16.60
CA GLY A 92 2.98 -20.58 17.66
C GLY A 92 1.73 -19.76 18.03
N ASP A 93 1.69 -18.47 17.68
CA ASP A 93 0.54 -17.58 17.93
C ASP A 93 -0.56 -17.74 16.87
N LYS A 94 -0.39 -18.70 15.96
CA LYS A 94 -1.30 -18.98 14.87
C LYS A 94 -2.61 -19.59 15.35
N GLU A 95 -3.70 -18.96 14.94
CA GLU A 95 -5.07 -19.44 15.14
C GLU A 95 -5.80 -19.49 13.80
N ILE A 96 -6.47 -20.60 13.51
CA ILE A 96 -7.41 -20.71 12.39
C ILE A 96 -8.81 -20.44 12.93
N LYS A 97 -9.42 -19.35 12.49
CA LYS A 97 -10.75 -18.93 12.90
C LYS A 97 -11.83 -19.65 12.08
N ASN A 98 -13.01 -19.82 12.68
CA ASN A 98 -14.14 -20.54 12.08
C ASN A 98 -14.64 -19.91 10.76
N ASP A 99 -14.35 -18.64 10.52
CA ASP A 99 -14.71 -17.87 9.33
C ASP A 99 -13.63 -17.90 8.23
N GLY A 100 -12.61 -18.76 8.38
CA GLY A 100 -11.55 -18.98 7.39
C GLY A 100 -10.38 -17.99 7.47
N TRP A 101 -10.37 -17.09 8.45
CA TRP A 101 -9.20 -16.27 8.73
C TRP A 101 -8.12 -17.08 9.44
N VAL A 102 -6.87 -16.85 9.05
CA VAL A 102 -5.68 -17.31 9.77
C VAL A 102 -5.05 -16.11 10.43
N SER A 103 -5.04 -16.10 11.76
CA SER A 103 -4.61 -14.99 12.59
C SER A 103 -3.34 -15.34 13.35
N TYR A 104 -2.46 -14.38 13.51
CA TYR A 104 -1.32 -14.39 14.44
C TYR A 104 -1.55 -13.25 15.40
N ALA A 105 -1.70 -13.53 16.70
CA ALA A 105 -2.09 -12.51 17.66
C ALA A 105 -1.45 -12.73 19.03
N ASN A 106 -1.09 -11.62 19.68
CA ASN A 106 -0.68 -11.56 21.08
C ASN A 106 -1.28 -10.30 21.72
N ASP A 107 -0.86 -9.97 22.94
CA ASP A 107 -1.42 -8.83 23.69
C ASP A 107 -1.16 -7.47 23.01
N GLY A 108 -0.09 -7.34 22.21
CA GLY A 108 0.31 -6.08 21.60
C GLY A 108 -0.21 -5.87 20.17
N LYS A 109 -0.53 -6.94 19.43
CA LYS A 109 -0.92 -6.83 18.02
C LYS A 109 -1.57 -8.08 17.45
N ALA A 110 -2.16 -7.93 16.27
CA ALA A 110 -2.58 -9.04 15.43
C ALA A 110 -2.32 -8.77 13.95
N ILE A 111 -1.97 -9.81 13.20
CA ILE A 111 -2.05 -9.83 11.74
C ILE A 111 -2.83 -11.06 11.31
N ALA A 112 -3.80 -10.88 10.41
CA ALA A 112 -4.63 -11.98 9.94
C ALA A 112 -4.81 -11.94 8.43
N PHE A 113 -4.98 -13.12 7.84
CA PHE A 113 -5.10 -13.32 6.41
C PHE A 113 -6.31 -14.20 6.12
N ALA A 114 -7.06 -13.85 5.07
CA ALA A 114 -8.09 -14.70 4.52
C ALA A 114 -7.96 -14.74 3.00
N LYS A 115 -8.20 -15.93 2.42
CA LYS A 115 -8.15 -16.17 0.98
C LYS A 115 -9.51 -16.61 0.48
N ASP A 116 -10.03 -15.92 -0.54
CA ASP A 116 -11.22 -16.32 -1.29
C ASP A 116 -10.89 -16.30 -2.79
N GLY A 117 -10.55 -17.47 -3.33
CA GLY A 117 -9.94 -17.58 -4.67
C GLY A 117 -8.62 -16.80 -4.73
N ASP A 118 -8.54 -15.85 -5.67
CA ASP A 118 -7.38 -14.97 -5.85
C ASP A 118 -7.45 -13.69 -4.98
N ASN A 119 -8.55 -13.49 -4.25
CA ASN A 119 -8.71 -12.32 -3.40
C ASN A 119 -8.14 -12.58 -2.01
N ILE A 120 -7.03 -11.92 -1.69
CA ILE A 120 -6.47 -11.90 -0.33
C ILE A 120 -7.00 -10.70 0.43
N ARG A 121 -7.49 -10.97 1.64
CA ARG A 121 -7.80 -9.97 2.65
C ARG A 121 -6.76 -10.07 3.77
N VAL A 122 -6.29 -8.91 4.21
CA VAL A 122 -5.35 -8.77 5.32
C VAL A 122 -5.99 -7.87 6.38
N ALA A 123 -5.84 -8.22 7.65
CA ALA A 123 -6.18 -7.39 8.79
C ALA A 123 -4.91 -7.16 9.61
N MET A 124 -4.67 -5.93 10.04
CA MET A 124 -3.52 -5.54 10.85
C MET A 124 -4.01 -4.67 12.00
N ASP A 125 -3.77 -5.13 13.23
CA ASP A 125 -4.17 -4.46 14.46
C ASP A 125 -2.95 -4.24 15.35
N VAL A 126 -2.86 -3.07 15.99
CA VAL A 126 -1.85 -2.74 17.00
C VAL A 126 -2.56 -2.21 18.24
N TYR A 127 -2.26 -2.81 19.39
CA TYR A 127 -2.80 -2.46 20.70
C TYR A 127 -1.73 -1.73 21.51
N ALA A 128 -1.46 -0.47 21.15
CA ALA A 128 -0.38 0.28 21.79
C ALA A 128 -0.65 0.57 23.29
N SER A 129 -1.87 0.35 23.77
CA SER A 129 -2.18 0.35 25.21
C SER A 129 -1.52 -0.79 25.99
N ALA A 130 -1.20 -1.91 25.35
CA ALA A 130 -0.37 -2.97 25.95
C ALA A 130 1.13 -2.63 25.85
N GLU A 131 1.54 -1.91 24.80
CA GLU A 131 2.94 -1.55 24.55
C GLU A 131 3.43 -0.45 25.50
N TYR A 132 2.60 0.57 25.74
CA TYR A 132 2.96 1.76 26.52
C TYR A 132 2.43 1.71 27.96
N GLU A 133 3.34 1.89 28.93
CA GLU A 133 2.98 2.09 30.34
C GLU A 133 2.64 3.55 30.67
N SER A 134 3.10 4.48 29.82
CA SER A 134 2.83 5.91 29.90
C SER A 134 2.93 6.52 28.48
N PRO A 135 2.34 7.70 28.24
CA PRO A 135 2.49 8.38 26.96
C PRO A 135 3.95 8.51 26.56
N ARG A 136 4.24 8.13 25.31
CA ARG A 136 5.58 8.13 24.72
C ARG A 136 6.26 9.49 24.94
N GLN A 137 7.57 9.46 25.19
CA GLN A 137 8.41 10.66 25.28
C GLN A 137 9.32 10.79 24.05
N PRO A 138 9.87 12.00 23.77
CA PRO A 138 10.85 12.18 22.70
C PRO A 138 12.00 11.16 22.77
N ASN A 139 12.48 10.73 21.61
CA ASN A 139 13.56 9.74 21.44
C ASN A 139 13.29 8.30 21.91
N GLN A 140 12.07 7.95 22.35
CA GLN A 140 11.73 6.55 22.65
C GLN A 140 11.46 5.73 21.37
N ALA A 141 11.36 4.41 21.44
CA ALA A 141 10.88 3.56 20.34
C ALA A 141 9.33 3.58 20.26
N TRP A 142 8.76 3.26 19.09
CA TRP A 142 7.31 3.10 18.95
C TRP A 142 6.97 1.77 18.28
N PRO A 143 5.81 1.17 18.60
CA PRO A 143 5.36 -0.06 17.97
C PRO A 143 5.16 0.12 16.48
N HIS A 144 5.71 -0.80 15.71
CA HIS A 144 5.43 -0.98 14.29
C HIS A 144 4.85 -2.37 14.06
N LEU A 145 4.03 -2.46 13.03
CA LEU A 145 3.65 -3.71 12.39
C LEU A 145 3.59 -3.44 10.89
N LEU A 146 4.65 -3.80 10.18
CA LEU A 146 4.80 -3.57 8.75
C LEU A 146 4.98 -4.90 8.01
N ILE A 147 4.45 -4.97 6.79
CA ILE A 147 4.87 -5.96 5.80
C ILE A 147 5.78 -5.27 4.77
N GLU A 148 6.88 -5.90 4.40
CA GLU A 148 7.89 -5.35 3.50
C GLU A 148 8.19 -6.31 2.36
N GLN A 149 8.55 -5.77 1.20
CA GLN A 149 9.05 -6.58 0.09
C GLN A 149 10.03 -5.78 -0.76
N ALA A 150 11.20 -6.37 -1.04
CA ALA A 150 12.02 -5.94 -2.16
C ALA A 150 11.41 -6.48 -3.46
N PHE A 151 11.17 -5.62 -4.45
CA PHE A 151 10.51 -6.05 -5.67
C PHE A 151 11.42 -6.99 -6.48
N PRO A 152 10.90 -8.13 -6.99
CA PRO A 152 11.69 -9.01 -7.85
C PRO A 152 12.18 -8.29 -9.10
N GLU A 153 11.26 -7.57 -9.76
CA GLU A 153 11.54 -6.70 -10.88
C GLU A 153 11.58 -5.24 -10.41
N LYS A 154 12.66 -4.54 -10.77
CA LYS A 154 12.92 -3.15 -10.33
C LYS A 154 12.98 -2.25 -11.56
N PRO A 155 11.84 -1.80 -12.11
CA PRO A 155 11.83 -1.01 -13.33
C PRO A 155 12.49 0.36 -13.08
N TYR A 156 13.23 0.83 -14.08
CA TYR A 156 13.73 2.20 -14.09
C TYR A 156 12.57 3.20 -14.18
N VAL A 157 12.63 4.26 -13.38
CA VAL A 157 11.63 5.33 -13.37
C VAL A 157 11.50 5.99 -14.75
N LYS A 158 12.60 6.13 -15.48
CA LYS A 158 12.61 6.68 -16.86
C LYS A 158 11.90 5.81 -17.91
N ASP A 159 11.71 4.53 -17.63
CA ASP A 159 11.10 3.57 -18.56
C ASP A 159 9.61 3.34 -18.27
N LEU A 160 9.09 3.93 -17.18
CA LEU A 160 7.69 3.87 -16.80
C LEU A 160 6.87 4.95 -17.53
N GLU A 161 5.67 4.57 -17.95
CA GLU A 161 4.62 5.47 -18.39
C GLU A 161 3.58 5.72 -17.28
N GLY A 162 3.58 4.87 -16.26
CA GLY A 162 2.69 4.94 -15.10
C GLY A 162 3.06 3.93 -14.03
N LEU A 163 2.57 4.17 -12.81
CA LEU A 163 2.67 3.25 -11.68
C LEU A 163 1.33 3.27 -10.96
N VAL A 164 0.50 2.25 -11.19
CA VAL A 164 -0.87 2.21 -10.68
C VAL A 164 -0.89 1.51 -9.33
N LEU A 165 -1.25 2.25 -8.28
CA LEU A 165 -1.59 1.70 -6.97
C LEU A 165 -3.02 1.19 -6.99
N LYS A 166 -3.18 -0.11 -6.70
CA LYS A 166 -4.46 -0.74 -6.38
C LYS A 166 -4.52 -1.02 -4.90
N PHE A 167 -5.60 -0.60 -4.24
CA PHE A 167 -5.79 -0.84 -2.81
C PHE A 167 -7.26 -0.65 -2.44
N LYS A 168 -7.85 -1.60 -1.73
CA LYS A 168 -9.17 -1.41 -1.12
C LYS A 168 -9.07 -1.63 0.37
N GLY A 169 -9.38 -0.62 1.16
CA GLY A 169 -9.14 -0.63 2.61
C GLY A 169 -10.32 -0.17 3.46
N GLN A 170 -10.21 -0.37 4.76
CA GLN A 170 -11.11 0.14 5.78
C GLN A 170 -10.36 0.27 7.11
N LEU A 171 -10.48 1.43 7.76
CA LEU A 171 -10.10 1.59 9.17
C LEU A 171 -11.17 0.91 10.03
N THR A 172 -10.80 -0.12 10.78
CA THR A 172 -11.73 -0.92 11.60
C THR A 172 -11.75 -0.49 13.05
N LYS A 173 -10.66 0.12 13.53
CA LYS A 173 -10.54 0.61 14.91
C LYS A 173 -9.56 1.78 14.97
N ALA A 174 -9.91 2.79 15.77
CA ALA A 174 -9.01 3.89 16.14
C ALA A 174 -9.42 4.49 17.48
N GLU A 175 -8.83 4.00 18.56
CA GLU A 175 -9.17 4.42 19.93
C GLU A 175 -7.94 5.02 20.61
N MET A 176 -8.00 6.30 21.00
CA MET A 176 -6.99 6.91 21.86
C MET A 176 -7.11 6.33 23.28
N LYS A 177 -6.01 5.79 23.80
CA LYS A 177 -5.93 5.16 25.13
C LYS A 177 -5.08 5.95 26.12
N MET A 178 -4.48 7.06 25.71
CA MET A 178 -3.92 8.08 26.60
C MET A 178 -4.98 9.12 26.99
N ASN A 179 -4.73 9.89 28.05
CA ASN A 179 -5.59 11.02 28.37
C ASN A 179 -5.44 12.13 27.32
N GLN A 180 -6.53 12.83 27.04
CA GLN A 180 -6.52 13.95 26.10
C GLN A 180 -5.52 15.06 26.48
N GLY A 181 -5.27 15.25 27.79
CA GLY A 181 -4.31 16.24 28.29
C GLY A 181 -2.84 15.86 28.08
N ASP A 182 -2.56 14.57 27.84
CA ASP A 182 -1.21 14.05 27.58
C ASP A 182 -0.93 13.92 26.07
N PHE A 183 -1.94 14.17 25.23
CA PHE A 183 -1.83 14.08 23.78
C PHE A 183 -1.08 15.28 23.20
N ASP A 184 0.04 15.02 22.54
CA ASP A 184 0.80 16.00 21.77
C ASP A 184 0.78 15.58 20.29
N PRO A 185 0.10 16.32 19.39
CA PRO A 185 0.02 15.96 17.96
C PRO A 185 1.38 16.06 17.23
N GLY A 186 2.40 16.67 17.83
CA GLY A 186 3.78 16.66 17.33
C GLY A 186 4.55 15.38 17.64
N LEU A 187 4.08 14.59 18.62
CA LEU A 187 4.77 13.38 19.10
C LEU A 187 3.91 12.11 19.01
N HIS A 188 2.59 12.26 19.13
CA HIS A 188 1.61 11.18 19.24
C HIS A 188 0.68 11.16 18.04
N THR A 189 0.54 9.98 17.44
CA THR A 189 -0.46 9.65 16.43
C THR A 189 -0.52 8.13 16.26
N ALA A 190 -1.40 7.65 15.41
CA ALA A 190 -1.30 6.34 14.79
C ALA A 190 -1.42 6.53 13.28
N GLN A 191 -0.53 5.92 12.52
CA GLN A 191 -0.41 6.09 11.08
C GLN A 191 -0.43 4.74 10.38
N PHE A 192 -1.25 4.61 9.34
CA PHE A 192 -1.21 3.46 8.42
C PHE A 192 -0.77 3.96 7.05
N GLN A 193 0.37 3.49 6.57
CA GLN A 193 1.02 4.07 5.40
C GLN A 193 1.77 3.04 4.56
N LEU A 194 1.87 3.32 3.26
CA LEU A 194 2.74 2.63 2.31
C LEU A 194 3.94 3.53 2.05
N PHE A 195 5.15 3.02 2.22
CA PHE A 195 6.35 3.61 1.65
C PHE A 195 6.90 2.75 0.53
N ILE A 196 7.39 3.40 -0.53
CA ILE A 196 8.07 2.80 -1.68
C ILE A 196 9.48 3.39 -1.72
N THR A 197 10.49 2.53 -1.87
CA THR A 197 11.86 2.98 -2.09
C THR A 197 12.08 3.29 -3.57
N VAL A 198 12.49 4.53 -3.85
CA VAL A 198 12.93 4.96 -5.19
C VAL A 198 14.44 5.16 -5.12
N GLN A 199 15.18 4.23 -5.70
CA GLN A 199 16.60 4.02 -5.37
C GLN A 199 17.47 4.06 -6.62
N ASP A 200 18.61 4.74 -6.51
CA ASP A 200 19.69 4.65 -7.49
C ASP A 200 20.29 3.24 -7.41
N LEU A 201 19.97 2.42 -8.41
CA LEU A 201 20.50 1.06 -8.53
C LEU A 201 21.36 0.91 -9.78
N ASN A 202 21.87 2.00 -10.34
CA ASN A 202 22.85 1.93 -11.42
C ASN A 202 24.22 1.57 -10.82
N PRO A 203 24.78 0.37 -11.11
CA PRO A 203 26.06 -0.07 -10.52
C PRO A 203 27.25 0.81 -10.92
N ASN A 204 27.10 1.67 -11.93
CA ASN A 204 28.12 2.63 -12.36
C ASN A 204 27.92 4.02 -11.75
N SER A 205 26.85 4.25 -10.99
CA SER A 205 26.64 5.51 -10.27
C SER A 205 27.59 5.60 -9.08
N ALA A 206 28.21 6.77 -8.89
CA ALA A 206 28.98 7.07 -7.68
C ALA A 206 28.10 7.11 -6.42
N HIS A 207 26.78 7.12 -6.59
CA HIS A 207 25.75 7.19 -5.56
C HIS A 207 24.87 5.94 -5.52
N TYR A 208 25.37 4.82 -6.06
CA TYR A 208 24.68 3.53 -5.99
C TYR A 208 24.18 3.22 -4.56
N GLY A 209 22.91 2.86 -4.48
CA GLY A 209 22.21 2.56 -3.24
C GLY A 209 21.56 3.78 -2.56
N ASP A 210 21.81 5.02 -3.00
CA ASP A 210 21.11 6.20 -2.49
C ASP A 210 19.63 6.17 -2.89
N TYR A 211 18.75 6.69 -2.02
CA TYR A 211 17.31 6.53 -2.23
C TYR A 211 16.45 7.59 -1.56
N LEU A 212 15.22 7.65 -2.05
CA LEU A 212 14.09 8.41 -1.54
C LEU A 212 13.06 7.46 -0.93
N TRP A 213 12.50 7.84 0.22
CA TRP A 213 11.27 7.27 0.73
C TRP A 213 10.07 8.00 0.13
N PHE A 214 9.30 7.32 -0.72
CA PHE A 214 8.06 7.85 -1.28
C PHE A 214 6.84 7.25 -0.57
N GLY A 215 6.08 8.07 0.14
CA GLY A 215 4.99 7.69 1.02
C GLY A 215 3.61 7.98 0.44
N ILE A 216 2.69 7.04 0.68
CA ILE A 216 1.25 7.15 0.47
C ILE A 216 0.58 6.93 1.83
N PRO A 217 0.23 8.01 2.55
CA PRO A 217 -0.36 7.90 3.89
C PRO A 217 -1.86 7.61 3.80
N PHE A 218 -2.29 6.40 4.15
CA PHE A 218 -3.72 6.06 4.13
C PHE A 218 -4.46 6.64 5.34
N TYR A 219 -3.82 6.66 6.50
CA TYR A 219 -4.43 7.15 7.73
C TYR A 219 -3.39 7.81 8.63
N ASP A 220 -3.79 8.92 9.25
CA ASP A 220 -3.11 9.57 10.36
C ASP A 220 -4.18 10.11 11.30
N TYR A 221 -4.15 9.73 12.58
CA TYR A 221 -5.15 10.14 13.56
C TYR A 221 -5.37 11.66 13.61
N ARG A 222 -4.32 12.44 13.31
CA ARG A 222 -4.33 13.90 13.42
C ARG A 222 -5.14 14.59 12.32
N TYR A 223 -5.38 13.94 11.18
CA TYR A 223 -5.86 14.59 9.98
C TYR A 223 -6.95 13.79 9.27
N GLU A 224 -8.08 14.43 9.00
CA GLU A 224 -9.10 13.86 8.11
C GLU A 224 -8.60 13.88 6.65
N GLU A 225 -8.00 15.00 6.23
CA GLU A 225 -7.24 15.15 4.98
C GLU A 225 -5.76 15.36 5.33
N ILE A 226 -4.90 14.40 4.95
CA ILE A 226 -3.50 14.36 5.35
C ILE A 226 -2.70 15.31 4.43
N PRO A 227 -1.99 16.31 4.98
CA PRO A 227 -1.22 17.25 4.17
C PRO A 227 0.04 16.58 3.60
N LEU A 228 0.53 17.13 2.47
CA LEU A 228 1.84 16.80 1.93
C LEU A 228 2.92 17.00 3.01
N TYR A 229 3.75 15.99 3.21
CA TYR A 229 4.95 16.08 4.05
C TYR A 229 6.19 15.79 3.20
N ALA A 230 7.17 16.68 3.27
CA ALA A 230 8.46 16.46 2.61
C ALA A 230 9.56 17.04 3.48
N ALA A 231 10.47 16.19 3.95
CA ALA A 231 11.57 16.59 4.83
C ALA A 231 12.64 15.50 4.86
N GLN A 232 13.75 15.79 5.54
CA GLN A 232 14.71 14.76 5.89
C GLN A 232 14.13 13.83 6.96
N ASP A 233 14.42 12.54 6.84
CA ASP A 233 14.22 11.54 7.87
C ASP A 233 15.16 11.81 9.05
N VAL A 234 14.64 12.51 10.05
CA VAL A 234 15.34 12.89 11.28
C VAL A 234 14.42 12.58 12.48
N GLY A 235 14.99 12.14 13.60
CA GLY A 235 14.21 12.02 14.84
C GLY A 235 14.58 10.88 15.79
N LYS A 236 15.36 9.89 15.33
CA LYS A 236 15.87 8.77 16.15
C LYS A 236 17.27 8.33 15.69
N GLY A 237 17.95 7.52 16.50
CA GLY A 237 19.29 6.99 16.20
C GLY A 237 19.36 5.99 15.04
N ASP A 238 18.21 5.45 14.62
CA ASP A 238 18.01 4.56 13.47
C ASP A 238 17.43 5.28 12.24
N ALA A 239 17.19 6.60 12.30
CA ALA A 239 16.72 7.37 11.16
C ALA A 239 17.72 7.28 10.00
N THR A 240 17.20 7.09 8.79
CA THR A 240 18.03 6.82 7.60
C THR A 240 18.80 8.06 7.12
N GLY A 241 18.39 9.26 7.57
CA GLY A 241 18.90 10.53 7.10
C GLY A 241 18.52 10.86 5.65
N LYS A 242 17.69 10.02 5.02
CA LYS A 242 17.23 10.16 3.62
C LYS A 242 16.11 11.18 3.51
N PHE A 243 15.81 11.58 2.29
CA PHE A 243 14.64 12.43 2.05
C PHE A 243 13.37 11.56 2.11
N ILE A 244 12.36 12.04 2.82
CA ILE A 244 11.01 11.50 2.83
C ILE A 244 10.14 12.47 2.03
N TYR A 245 9.37 11.93 1.11
CA TYR A 245 8.24 12.60 0.48
C TYR A 245 7.00 11.75 0.75
N SER A 246 6.02 12.25 1.48
CA SER A 246 4.73 11.61 1.73
C SER A 246 3.63 12.45 1.11
N ALA A 247 2.93 11.91 0.11
CA ALA A 247 1.94 12.62 -0.68
C ALA A 247 0.76 13.13 0.18
N GLY A 248 0.14 14.24 -0.21
CA GLY A 248 -1.12 14.66 0.40
C GLY A 248 -2.24 13.71 0.03
N SER A 249 -3.15 13.39 0.95
CA SER A 249 -4.20 12.39 0.69
C SER A 249 -5.12 12.77 -0.46
N ALA A 250 -5.40 14.06 -0.64
CA ALA A 250 -6.23 14.59 -1.73
C ALA A 250 -5.63 14.33 -3.14
N ASP A 251 -4.33 14.06 -3.25
CA ASP A 251 -3.68 13.81 -4.54
C ASP A 251 -3.99 12.41 -5.09
N PHE A 252 -4.34 11.46 -4.23
CA PHE A 252 -4.53 10.05 -4.60
C PHE A 252 -5.82 9.38 -4.07
N MET A 253 -6.53 10.01 -3.13
CA MET A 253 -7.72 9.44 -2.50
C MET A 253 -8.85 10.48 -2.43
N GLU A 254 -10.07 10.04 -2.74
CA GLU A 254 -11.28 10.77 -2.41
C GLU A 254 -11.85 10.29 -1.06
N GLY A 255 -12.19 11.24 -0.19
CA GLY A 255 -12.68 10.94 1.16
C GLY A 255 -11.54 10.61 2.14
N SER A 256 -11.90 9.96 3.25
CA SER A 256 -10.97 9.65 4.33
C SER A 256 -11.30 8.31 4.99
N PHE A 257 -10.26 7.52 5.29
CA PHE A 257 -10.40 6.29 6.05
C PHE A 257 -10.88 6.54 7.49
N GLN A 258 -10.79 7.78 8.00
CA GLN A 258 -11.42 8.15 9.28
C GLN A 258 -12.94 7.89 9.31
N SER A 259 -13.59 7.88 8.14
CA SER A 259 -15.02 7.58 8.03
C SER A 259 -15.38 6.14 8.43
N GLY A 260 -14.40 5.24 8.53
CA GLY A 260 -14.62 3.81 8.76
C GLY A 260 -15.30 3.08 7.59
N ASN A 261 -15.47 3.73 6.44
CA ASN A 261 -16.01 3.08 5.24
C ASN A 261 -14.92 2.37 4.44
N TRP A 262 -15.34 1.44 3.59
CA TRP A 262 -14.47 0.88 2.57
C TRP A 262 -14.16 1.93 1.49
N ILE A 263 -12.88 2.17 1.23
CA ILE A 263 -12.40 3.05 0.15
C ILE A 263 -11.57 2.20 -0.82
N THR A 264 -11.81 2.39 -2.11
CA THR A 264 -11.06 1.75 -3.20
C THR A 264 -10.21 2.79 -3.92
N LEU A 265 -8.94 2.48 -4.12
CA LEU A 265 -7.94 3.26 -4.83
C LEU A 265 -7.49 2.47 -6.07
N GLU A 266 -7.57 3.11 -7.23
CA GLU A 266 -6.91 2.71 -8.47
C GLU A 266 -6.33 3.98 -9.07
N LYS A 267 -5.10 4.32 -8.66
CA LYS A 267 -4.49 5.63 -8.92
C LYS A 267 -3.11 5.48 -9.52
N ASP A 268 -2.87 6.18 -10.63
CA ASP A 268 -1.51 6.38 -11.12
C ASP A 268 -0.77 7.38 -10.21
N ILE A 269 0.25 6.88 -9.52
CA ILE A 269 1.11 7.61 -8.59
C ILE A 269 2.47 7.97 -9.20
N TYR A 270 2.74 7.59 -10.46
CA TYR A 270 3.99 7.92 -11.13
C TYR A 270 4.30 9.43 -11.16
N PRO A 271 3.35 10.34 -11.48
CA PRO A 271 3.63 11.77 -11.46
C PRO A 271 4.12 12.26 -10.09
N LEU A 272 3.57 11.72 -9.00
CA LEU A 272 3.96 12.07 -7.63
C LEU A 272 5.40 11.63 -7.31
N ILE A 273 5.83 10.47 -7.83
CA ILE A 273 7.22 10.00 -7.69
C ILE A 273 8.18 10.94 -8.43
N VAL A 274 7.82 11.36 -9.64
CA VAL A 274 8.62 12.32 -10.42
C VAL A 274 8.76 13.64 -9.68
N ASP A 275 7.68 14.15 -9.10
CA ASP A 275 7.71 15.40 -8.32
C ASP A 275 8.47 15.25 -7.01
N ALA A 276 8.41 14.09 -6.36
CA ALA A 276 9.21 13.79 -5.18
C ALA A 276 10.72 13.80 -5.47
N LEU A 277 11.16 13.20 -6.58
CA LEU A 277 12.56 13.23 -7.01
C LEU A 277 13.04 14.65 -7.33
N LYS A 278 12.21 15.46 -8.01
CA LYS A 278 12.52 16.88 -8.27
C LYS A 278 12.67 17.65 -6.97
N LEU A 279 11.69 17.53 -6.06
CA LEU A 279 11.69 18.25 -4.79
C LEU A 279 12.87 17.86 -3.89
N ALA A 280 13.23 16.57 -3.86
CA ALA A 280 14.41 16.09 -3.16
C ALA A 280 15.69 16.79 -3.67
N LYS A 281 15.86 16.84 -5.00
CA LYS A 281 17.00 17.53 -5.65
C LYS A 281 17.01 19.03 -5.40
N GLU A 282 15.87 19.69 -5.53
CA GLU A 282 15.71 21.12 -5.24
C GLU A 282 16.10 21.48 -3.81
N ARG A 283 15.89 20.56 -2.86
CA ARG A 283 16.24 20.72 -1.45
C ARG A 283 17.64 20.22 -1.09
N GLY A 284 18.45 19.86 -2.07
CA GLY A 284 19.85 19.45 -1.87
C GLY A 284 20.05 17.99 -1.47
N TYR A 285 19.05 17.14 -1.66
CA TYR A 285 19.16 15.68 -1.51
C TYR A 285 19.35 15.02 -2.88
N LEU A 286 19.90 13.79 -2.91
CA LEU A 286 20.08 13.02 -4.16
C LEU A 286 20.87 13.77 -5.25
N THR A 287 21.74 14.72 -4.87
CA THR A 287 22.38 15.66 -5.80
C THR A 287 23.36 15.00 -6.77
N GLY A 288 23.76 13.76 -6.48
CA GLY A 288 24.69 12.98 -7.29
C GLY A 288 24.05 11.85 -8.10
N SER A 289 22.78 11.53 -7.87
CA SER A 289 22.05 10.50 -8.63
C SER A 289 21.27 11.13 -9.78
N PHE A 290 21.29 10.51 -10.96
CA PHE A 290 20.55 11.01 -12.14
C PHE A 290 19.15 10.42 -12.19
N PHE A 291 18.21 11.11 -12.86
CA PHE A 291 16.82 10.63 -12.94
C PHE A 291 16.74 9.24 -13.58
N GLU A 292 17.65 8.99 -14.52
CA GLU A 292 17.80 7.78 -15.31
C GLU A 292 18.29 6.58 -14.50
N ASP A 293 18.87 6.81 -13.32
CA ASP A 293 19.46 5.77 -12.48
C ASP A 293 18.47 5.20 -11.46
N PHE A 294 17.37 5.92 -11.20
CA PHE A 294 16.39 5.52 -10.22
C PHE A 294 15.53 4.36 -10.71
N GLN A 295 15.35 3.38 -9.82
CA GLN A 295 14.45 2.24 -9.96
C GLN A 295 13.46 2.19 -8.79
N ILE A 296 12.29 1.63 -9.05
CA ILE A 296 11.32 1.30 -8.01
C ILE A 296 11.77 -0.03 -7.38
N SER A 297 12.25 -0.01 -6.13
CA SER A 297 13.06 -1.12 -5.60
C SER A 297 12.42 -1.97 -4.51
N GLY A 298 11.46 -1.43 -3.75
CA GLY A 298 10.79 -2.14 -2.67
C GLY A 298 9.77 -1.29 -1.95
N MET A 299 9.18 -1.85 -0.89
CA MET A 299 8.15 -1.18 -0.10
C MET A 299 8.08 -1.68 1.34
N ASN A 300 7.43 -0.88 2.19
CA ASN A 300 6.82 -1.32 3.43
C ASN A 300 5.38 -0.77 3.52
N LEU A 301 4.48 -1.52 4.16
CA LEU A 301 3.08 -1.15 4.37
C LEU A 301 2.67 -1.57 5.78
N GLY A 302 2.11 -0.67 6.56
CA GLY A 302 1.49 -1.04 7.82
C GLY A 302 1.36 0.09 8.81
N TRP A 303 1.33 -0.29 10.09
CA TRP A 303 1.13 0.59 11.23
C TRP A 303 2.44 1.13 11.80
N GLU A 304 2.46 2.43 12.06
CA GLU A 304 3.39 3.13 12.95
C GLU A 304 2.58 3.86 14.03
N VAL A 305 2.80 3.52 15.30
CA VAL A 305 1.89 3.93 16.38
C VAL A 305 2.63 4.66 17.50
N PRO A 306 3.12 5.90 17.26
CA PRO A 306 3.87 6.65 18.27
C PRO A 306 3.03 7.17 19.44
N GLY A 307 1.70 7.23 19.33
CA GLY A 307 0.82 7.47 20.47
C GLY A 307 0.24 6.16 21.02
N THR A 308 -0.24 6.18 22.26
CA THR A 308 -1.05 5.10 22.84
C THR A 308 -2.43 5.03 22.19
N PHE A 309 -2.51 4.36 21.05
CA PHE A 309 -3.75 4.06 20.33
C PHE A 309 -3.92 2.56 20.14
N ASP A 310 -5.15 2.08 20.28
CA ASP A 310 -5.52 0.78 19.76
C ASP A 310 -6.16 0.96 18.38
N VAL A 311 -5.54 0.40 17.37
CA VAL A 311 -5.88 0.62 15.96
C VAL A 311 -6.03 -0.68 15.20
N GLY A 312 -6.81 -0.62 14.12
CA GLY A 312 -7.05 -1.75 13.24
C GLY A 312 -7.34 -1.29 11.81
N PHE A 313 -6.77 -2.00 10.84
CA PHE A 313 -6.97 -1.74 9.41
C PHE A 313 -7.18 -3.06 8.68
N GLN A 314 -8.13 -3.07 7.74
CA GLN A 314 -8.33 -4.18 6.82
C GLN A 314 -8.11 -3.71 5.39
N PHE A 315 -7.50 -4.55 4.57
CA PHE A 315 -7.33 -4.27 3.15
C PHE A 315 -7.36 -5.53 2.28
N ASN A 316 -7.64 -5.32 1.00
CA ASN A 316 -7.59 -6.32 -0.07
C ASN A 316 -7.27 -5.67 -1.42
N GLY A 317 -6.98 -6.51 -2.41
CA GLY A 317 -6.67 -6.05 -3.76
C GLY A 317 -5.46 -5.11 -3.83
N PHE A 318 -4.51 -5.27 -2.89
CA PHE A 318 -3.28 -4.49 -2.89
C PHE A 318 -2.36 -4.92 -4.04
N ASP A 319 -1.97 -3.98 -4.89
CA ASP A 319 -1.00 -4.19 -5.97
C ASP A 319 -0.31 -2.88 -6.37
N LEU A 320 0.88 -2.99 -6.94
CA LEU A 320 1.61 -1.92 -7.59
C LEU A 320 1.94 -2.36 -9.02
N LEU A 321 1.26 -1.76 -9.99
CA LEU A 321 1.39 -2.12 -11.40
C LEU A 321 2.26 -1.11 -12.13
N ALA A 322 3.45 -1.53 -12.55
CA ALA A 322 4.27 -0.76 -13.49
C ALA A 322 3.64 -0.81 -14.88
N VAL A 323 3.48 0.35 -15.51
CA VAL A 323 2.98 0.50 -16.88
C VAL A 323 4.14 0.94 -17.77
N THR A 324 4.39 0.21 -18.85
CA THR A 324 5.47 0.52 -19.80
C THR A 324 4.95 0.50 -21.24
N LYS A 325 5.63 1.22 -22.14
CA LYS A 325 5.37 1.08 -23.59
C LYS A 325 5.77 -0.31 -24.03
N ARG A 326 4.87 -0.99 -24.75
CA ARG A 326 5.20 -2.24 -25.44
C ARG A 326 6.32 -1.96 -26.46
N LYS A 327 7.41 -2.72 -26.35
CA LYS A 327 8.57 -2.63 -27.26
C LYS A 327 8.26 -3.24 -28.63
#